data_AF-A0A0G9L7M4-F1
#
_entry.id   AF-A0A0G9L7M4-F1
#
_cell.length_a   1.000
_cell.length_b   1.000
_cell.length_c   1.000
_cell.angle_alpha   90.00
_cell.angle_beta   90.00
_cell.angle_gamma   90.00
#
_symmetry.space_group_name_H-M   'P 1'
#
loop_
_entity.id
_entity.type
_entity.pdbx_description
1 polymer ?
#
loop_
_entity_poly.entity_id
_entity_poly.type
_entity_poly.pdbx_seq_one_letter_code
_entity_poly.pdbx_strand_id
1 'polypeptide(L)'
;MKKYLNKSLFYQGDAKIILPLAIAYVGTFLITKIIIDEYFNWRLRENLYNGYNYNLIYSFECVVILILYLIICYIIIVGMFKRKKWSTLLSGPFSRLDIRKRELILIIICAILYLIAYLIIIGQGVIKNAEIIRYIGSFNESISIDVIRIISISIITIGGLALLDSIFANTYYLIGSGIFIFIYFIALLINLQSGLYSYINYENKGIRYVYNGIMEYLNGVPIGNSMSKLQIITISAFFIITGVILIFIAKRLTDNMLVEHMNEGIILNFPKKIAEFMLKTFIGIIIAPYLSNLINDFYFQNSLFEKRLFLLRIIIIIITSFITHILLKKFKRSKKEKYYL
;
A
#
# COMPACT_ATOMS: atom_id res chain seq x y z
N MET A 1 -32.31 25.88 11.38
CA MET A 1 -32.49 25.33 10.01
C MET A 1 -31.19 25.02 9.26
N LYS A 2 -30.16 25.90 9.22
CA LYS A 2 -28.87 25.62 8.53
C LYS A 2 -28.20 24.27 8.92
N LYS A 3 -28.26 23.89 10.21
CA LYS A 3 -27.71 22.61 10.73
C LYS A 3 -28.43 21.36 10.18
N TYR A 4 -29.72 21.46 9.86
CA TYR A 4 -30.54 20.35 9.32
C TYR A 4 -30.42 20.25 7.79
N LEU A 5 -30.34 21.38 7.09
CA LEU A 5 -30.11 21.45 5.64
C LEU A 5 -28.71 20.93 5.26
N ASN A 6 -27.70 21.17 6.10
CA ASN A 6 -26.36 20.64 5.87
C ASN A 6 -26.27 19.14 6.15
N LYS A 7 -27.07 18.59 7.07
CA LYS A 7 -27.20 17.13 7.26
C LYS A 7 -27.79 16.46 6.02
N SER A 8 -28.88 16.99 5.45
CA SER A 8 -29.52 16.39 4.26
C SER A 8 -28.61 16.42 3.02
N LEU A 9 -27.84 17.49 2.82
CA LEU A 9 -26.82 17.59 1.76
C LEU A 9 -25.73 16.50 1.88
N PHE A 10 -25.39 16.09 3.10
CA PHE A 10 -24.43 15.01 3.33
C PHE A 10 -25.04 13.63 3.08
N TYR A 11 -26.26 13.36 3.55
CA TYR A 11 -26.96 12.09 3.27
C TYR A 11 -27.23 11.87 1.77
N GLN A 12 -27.53 12.93 1.02
CA GLN A 12 -27.62 12.86 -0.45
C GLN A 12 -26.26 12.57 -1.12
N GLY A 13 -25.14 12.82 -0.43
CA GLY A 13 -23.80 12.43 -0.88
C GLY A 13 -23.55 10.94 -0.71
N ASP A 14 -23.87 10.42 0.47
CA ASP A 14 -23.74 8.98 0.76
C ASP A 14 -24.57 8.14 -0.21
N ALA A 15 -25.80 8.56 -0.49
CA ALA A 15 -26.69 7.87 -1.42
C ALA A 15 -26.07 7.70 -2.82
N LYS A 16 -25.28 8.67 -3.28
CA LYS A 16 -24.61 8.61 -4.60
C LYS A 16 -23.34 7.77 -4.60
N ILE A 17 -22.77 7.50 -3.43
CA ILE A 17 -21.53 6.72 -3.25
C ILE A 17 -21.82 5.21 -3.19
N ILE A 18 -23.03 4.83 -2.76
CA ILE A 18 -23.45 3.43 -2.62
C ILE A 18 -23.27 2.66 -3.93
N LEU A 19 -23.68 3.23 -5.08
CA LEU A 19 -23.60 2.53 -6.36
C LEU A 19 -22.14 2.23 -6.78
N PRO A 20 -21.20 3.21 -6.81
CA PRO A 20 -19.78 2.93 -7.06
C PRO A 20 -19.16 1.94 -6.07
N LEU A 21 -19.49 2.03 -4.77
CA LEU A 21 -18.99 1.08 -3.77
C LEU A 21 -19.55 -0.32 -3.98
N ALA A 22 -20.82 -0.44 -4.37
CA ALA A 22 -21.44 -1.72 -4.67
C ALA A 22 -20.77 -2.39 -5.87
N ILE A 23 -20.44 -1.63 -6.93
CA ILE A 23 -19.69 -2.15 -8.09
C ILE A 23 -18.31 -2.66 -7.66
N ALA A 24 -17.57 -1.88 -6.86
CA ALA A 24 -16.26 -2.29 -6.34
C ALA A 24 -16.36 -3.56 -5.47
N TYR A 25 -17.39 -3.65 -4.64
CA TYR A 25 -17.66 -4.82 -3.80
C TYR A 25 -18.01 -6.07 -4.63
N VAL A 26 -18.93 -5.96 -5.60
CA VAL A 26 -19.30 -7.09 -6.46
C VAL A 26 -18.11 -7.58 -7.27
N GLY A 27 -17.32 -6.67 -7.85
CA GLY A 27 -16.11 -7.04 -8.59
C GLY A 27 -15.10 -7.79 -7.72
N THR A 28 -14.82 -7.29 -6.52
CA THR A 28 -13.87 -7.93 -5.60
C THR A 28 -14.39 -9.24 -5.02
N PHE A 29 -15.69 -9.35 -4.76
CA PHE A 29 -16.34 -10.59 -4.37
C PHE A 29 -16.17 -11.68 -5.43
N LEU A 30 -16.45 -11.37 -6.71
CA LEU A 30 -16.33 -12.34 -7.80
C LEU A 30 -14.89 -12.83 -7.96
N ILE A 31 -13.91 -11.93 -7.94
CA ILE A 31 -12.49 -12.30 -8.07
C ILE A 31 -12.03 -13.13 -6.88
N THR A 32 -12.38 -12.72 -5.65
CA THR A 32 -12.01 -13.45 -4.43
C THR A 32 -12.64 -14.85 -4.42
N LYS A 33 -13.88 -14.97 -4.91
CA LYS A 33 -14.56 -16.26 -5.06
C LYS A 33 -13.82 -17.18 -6.01
N ILE A 34 -13.42 -16.70 -7.20
CA ILE A 34 -12.69 -17.50 -8.19
C ILE A 34 -11.42 -18.10 -7.57
N ILE A 35 -10.63 -17.29 -6.87
CA ILE A 35 -9.36 -17.71 -6.27
C ILE A 35 -9.58 -18.75 -5.16
N ILE A 36 -10.59 -18.54 -4.31
CA ILE A 36 -10.89 -19.47 -3.22
C ILE A 36 -11.51 -20.78 -3.77
N ASP A 37 -12.36 -20.71 -4.79
CA ASP A 37 -12.91 -21.91 -5.45
C ASP A 37 -11.77 -22.77 -6.05
N GLU A 38 -10.75 -22.14 -6.64
CA GLU A 38 -9.54 -22.83 -7.13
C GLU A 38 -8.77 -23.53 -5.99
N TYR A 39 -8.65 -22.89 -4.82
CA TYR A 39 -8.06 -23.52 -3.64
C TYR A 39 -8.80 -24.80 -3.25
N PHE A 40 -10.15 -24.76 -3.17
CA PHE A 40 -10.95 -25.92 -2.79
C PHE A 40 -10.92 -27.04 -3.84
N ASN A 41 -10.79 -26.71 -5.12
CA ASN A 41 -10.76 -27.69 -6.21
C ASN A 41 -9.39 -28.39 -6.36
N TRP A 42 -8.31 -27.62 -6.35
CA TRP A 42 -6.97 -28.10 -6.70
C TRP A 42 -6.07 -28.30 -5.48
N ARG A 43 -5.80 -27.22 -4.75
CA ARG A 43 -4.82 -27.23 -3.63
C ARG A 43 -5.23 -28.13 -2.48
N LEU A 44 -6.53 -28.21 -2.19
CA LEU A 44 -7.05 -29.04 -1.12
C LEU A 44 -6.83 -30.54 -1.40
N ARG A 45 -6.96 -30.95 -2.68
CA ARG A 45 -6.66 -32.32 -3.10
C ARG A 45 -5.16 -32.62 -3.06
N GLU A 46 -4.31 -31.71 -3.53
CA GLU A 46 -2.85 -31.87 -3.47
C GLU A 46 -2.34 -32.04 -2.03
N ASN A 47 -2.90 -31.30 -1.07
CA ASN A 47 -2.50 -31.42 0.34
C ASN A 47 -2.76 -32.82 0.92
N LEU A 48 -3.85 -33.47 0.51
CA LEU A 48 -4.18 -34.83 0.97
C LEU A 48 -3.19 -35.88 0.44
N TYR A 49 -2.72 -35.72 -0.79
CA TYR A 49 -1.83 -36.70 -1.41
C TYR A 49 -0.34 -36.45 -1.12
N ASN A 50 0.05 -35.20 -0.84
CA ASN A 50 1.46 -34.82 -0.73
C ASN A 50 1.91 -34.43 0.70
N GLY A 51 1.02 -34.46 1.70
CA GLY A 51 1.39 -34.26 3.10
C GLY A 51 1.91 -32.85 3.45
N TYR A 52 1.54 -31.82 2.67
CA TYR A 52 1.92 -30.45 2.96
C TYR A 52 1.20 -29.92 4.20
N ASN A 53 1.97 -29.56 5.22
CA ASN A 53 1.46 -29.34 6.58
C ASN A 53 0.77 -27.99 6.82
N TYR A 54 0.89 -26.99 5.96
CA TYR A 54 0.22 -25.70 6.18
C TYR A 54 -0.03 -24.97 4.88
N ASN A 55 -1.29 -24.94 4.44
CA ASN A 55 -1.72 -24.04 3.39
C ASN A 55 -2.85 -23.16 3.93
N LEU A 56 -2.50 -21.90 4.20
CA LEU A 56 -3.48 -20.85 4.45
C LEU A 56 -4.40 -20.74 3.23
N ILE A 57 -5.70 -20.60 3.47
CA ILE A 57 -6.71 -20.53 2.40
C ILE A 57 -6.59 -19.18 1.69
N TYR A 58 -6.32 -18.13 2.47
CA TYR A 58 -6.14 -16.77 2.00
C TYR A 58 -4.74 -16.59 1.35
N SER A 59 -4.72 -16.62 0.02
CA SER A 59 -3.52 -16.52 -0.80
C SER A 59 -2.95 -15.10 -0.87
N PHE A 60 -1.71 -14.97 -1.34
CA PHE A 60 -1.09 -13.68 -1.65
C PHE A 60 -1.94 -12.84 -2.62
N GLU A 61 -2.58 -13.46 -3.61
CA GLU A 61 -3.45 -12.75 -4.56
C GLU A 61 -4.66 -12.15 -3.85
N CYS A 62 -5.26 -12.88 -2.91
CA CYS A 62 -6.36 -12.35 -2.10
C CYS A 62 -5.91 -11.14 -1.27
N VAL A 63 -4.69 -11.17 -0.70
CA VAL A 63 -4.11 -10.03 0.02
C VAL A 63 -3.97 -8.81 -0.89
N VAL A 64 -3.44 -8.99 -2.10
CA VAL A 64 -3.29 -7.89 -3.07
C VAL A 64 -4.65 -7.31 -3.44
N ILE A 65 -5.66 -8.16 -3.66
CA ILE A 65 -7.04 -7.74 -3.95
C ILE A 65 -7.64 -6.94 -2.79
N LEU A 66 -7.44 -7.35 -1.54
CA LEU A 66 -7.90 -6.60 -0.36
C LEU A 66 -7.28 -5.21 -0.30
N ILE A 67 -5.96 -5.10 -0.50
CA ILE A 67 -5.27 -3.81 -0.50
C ILE A 67 -5.84 -2.90 -1.60
N LEU A 68 -5.96 -3.42 -2.82
CA LEU A 68 -6.52 -2.68 -3.97
C LEU A 68 -7.98 -2.27 -3.72
N TYR A 69 -8.80 -3.17 -3.17
CA TYR A 69 -10.19 -2.90 -2.81
C TYR A 69 -10.29 -1.73 -1.84
N LEU A 70 -9.50 -1.72 -0.77
CA LEU A 70 -9.50 -0.66 0.23
C LEU A 70 -9.01 0.66 -0.36
N ILE A 71 -8.01 0.65 -1.25
CA ILE A 71 -7.56 1.85 -1.98
C ILE A 71 -8.68 2.41 -2.87
N ILE A 72 -9.36 1.55 -3.65
CA ILE A 72 -10.44 1.97 -4.53
C ILE A 72 -11.60 2.55 -3.71
N CYS A 73 -12.01 1.88 -2.64
CA CYS A 73 -13.04 2.38 -1.73
C CYS A 73 -12.63 3.74 -1.13
N TYR A 74 -11.38 3.88 -0.70
CA TYR A 74 -10.83 5.13 -0.20
C TYR A 74 -10.93 6.26 -1.23
N ILE A 75 -10.55 5.99 -2.48
CA ILE A 75 -10.61 6.99 -3.56
C ILE A 75 -12.05 7.42 -3.84
N ILE A 76 -13.01 6.48 -3.85
CA ILE A 76 -14.43 6.80 -4.03
C ILE A 76 -14.95 7.63 -2.85
N ILE A 77 -14.66 7.21 -1.62
CA ILE A 77 -15.08 7.85 -0.37
C ILE A 77 -14.40 9.22 -0.18
N VAL A 78 -13.18 9.45 -0.63
CA VAL A 78 -12.55 10.78 -0.50
C VAL A 78 -12.82 11.66 -1.73
N GLY A 79 -12.85 11.06 -2.92
CA GLY A 79 -13.02 11.75 -4.20
C GLY A 79 -14.39 12.41 -4.33
N MET A 80 -15.47 11.70 -3.98
CA MET A 80 -16.83 12.28 -4.04
C MET A 80 -17.06 13.35 -2.96
N PHE A 81 -16.37 13.23 -1.83
CA PHE A 81 -16.47 14.19 -0.75
C PHE A 81 -15.57 15.41 -0.92
N LYS A 82 -14.57 15.43 -1.81
CA LYS A 82 -13.77 16.65 -2.05
C LYS A 82 -14.63 17.81 -2.54
N ARG A 83 -15.54 17.60 -3.50
CA ARG A 83 -16.48 18.65 -3.97
C ARG A 83 -17.37 19.21 -2.84
N LYS A 84 -17.67 18.40 -1.82
CA LYS A 84 -18.43 18.80 -0.63
C LYS A 84 -17.56 19.30 0.52
N LYS A 85 -16.31 18.85 0.70
CA LYS A 85 -15.35 19.30 1.73
C LYS A 85 -15.13 20.81 1.60
N TRP A 86 -14.91 21.30 0.37
CA TRP A 86 -14.77 22.74 0.11
C TRP A 86 -16.06 23.52 0.40
N SER A 87 -17.22 23.00 0.00
CA SER A 87 -18.51 23.65 0.27
C SER A 87 -18.94 23.58 1.74
N THR A 88 -18.48 22.58 2.50
CA THR A 88 -18.85 22.32 3.91
C THR A 88 -17.91 23.00 4.89
N LEU A 89 -16.63 23.15 4.53
CA LEU A 89 -15.67 24.02 5.21
C LEU A 89 -16.10 25.49 5.14
N LEU A 90 -16.69 25.92 4.01
CA LEU A 90 -17.18 27.28 3.80
C LEU A 90 -18.58 27.53 4.40
N SER A 91 -19.37 26.50 4.73
CA SER A 91 -20.78 26.64 5.17
C SER A 91 -21.04 26.37 6.65
N GLY A 92 -20.03 25.95 7.43
CA GLY A 92 -19.90 26.35 8.84
C GLY A 92 -20.44 25.48 10.01
N PRO A 93 -20.95 24.23 9.88
CA PRO A 93 -21.28 23.46 11.10
C PRO A 93 -20.47 22.19 11.33
N PHE A 94 -19.48 21.84 10.48
CA PHE A 94 -18.70 20.61 10.62
C PHE A 94 -17.20 20.89 10.68
N SER A 95 -16.52 20.26 11.64
CA SER A 95 -15.06 20.31 11.73
C SER A 95 -14.43 19.34 10.72
N ARG A 96 -13.16 19.59 10.35
CA ARG A 96 -12.37 18.68 9.50
C ARG A 96 -12.27 17.27 10.09
N LEU A 97 -12.21 17.20 11.42
CA LEU A 97 -12.20 15.95 12.17
C LEU A 97 -13.49 15.14 11.99
N ASP A 98 -14.65 15.81 11.95
CA ASP A 98 -15.92 15.11 11.79
C ASP A 98 -16.03 14.46 10.41
N ILE A 99 -15.51 15.13 9.38
CA ILE A 99 -15.46 14.57 8.01
C ILE A 99 -14.52 13.37 7.97
N ARG A 100 -13.31 13.46 8.55
CA ARG A 100 -12.35 12.35 8.57
C ARG A 100 -12.84 11.15 9.39
N LYS A 101 -13.51 11.38 10.52
CA LYS A 101 -14.12 10.31 11.31
C LYS A 101 -15.14 9.53 10.49
N ARG A 102 -15.97 10.23 9.71
CA ARG A 102 -16.93 9.56 8.82
C ARG A 102 -16.27 8.81 7.68
N GLU A 103 -15.28 9.40 7.02
CA GLU A 103 -14.51 8.71 5.96
C GLU A 103 -13.91 7.41 6.53
N LEU A 104 -13.32 7.46 7.72
CA LEU A 104 -12.79 6.30 8.43
C LEU A 104 -13.88 5.26 8.71
N ILE A 105 -15.06 5.66 9.22
CA ILE A 105 -16.19 4.75 9.47
C ILE A 105 -16.64 4.04 8.19
N LEU A 106 -16.77 4.77 7.07
CA LEU A 106 -17.18 4.18 5.80
C LEU A 106 -16.16 3.15 5.30
N ILE A 107 -14.87 3.43 5.45
CA ILE A 107 -13.81 2.49 5.05
C ILE A 107 -13.80 1.24 5.97
N ILE A 108 -14.04 1.42 7.27
CA ILE A 108 -14.19 0.30 8.22
C ILE A 108 -15.37 -0.60 7.79
N ILE A 109 -16.50 -0.01 7.40
CA ILE A 109 -17.65 -0.77 6.88
C ILE A 109 -17.26 -1.57 5.62
N CYS A 110 -16.51 -0.97 4.69
CA CYS A 110 -16.01 -1.69 3.51
C CYS A 110 -15.12 -2.89 3.90
N ALA A 111 -14.21 -2.74 4.87
CA ALA A 111 -13.37 -3.83 5.35
C ALA A 111 -14.21 -4.96 6.00
N ILE A 112 -15.22 -4.61 6.78
CA ILE A 112 -16.15 -5.58 7.39
C ILE A 112 -16.94 -6.34 6.30
N LEU A 113 -17.44 -5.64 5.28
CA LEU A 113 -18.15 -6.27 4.16
C LEU A 113 -17.25 -7.25 3.41
N TYR A 114 -15.98 -6.92 3.17
CA TYR A 114 -15.01 -7.84 2.58
C TYR A 114 -14.79 -9.09 3.45
N LEU A 115 -14.67 -8.92 4.77
CA LEU A 115 -14.52 -10.04 5.70
C LEU A 115 -15.77 -10.95 5.71
N ILE A 116 -16.97 -10.38 5.67
CA ILE A 116 -18.22 -11.15 5.55
C ILE A 116 -18.26 -11.91 4.22
N ALA A 117 -17.90 -11.27 3.11
CA ALA A 117 -17.79 -11.92 1.80
C ALA A 117 -16.85 -13.12 1.83
N TYR A 118 -15.66 -12.95 2.40
CA TYR A 118 -14.69 -14.03 2.57
C TYR A 118 -15.27 -15.21 3.37
N LEU A 119 -15.92 -14.93 4.51
CA LEU A 119 -16.55 -15.97 5.33
C LEU A 119 -17.68 -16.71 4.58
N ILE A 120 -18.49 -16.00 3.79
CA ILE A 120 -19.53 -16.63 2.95
C ILE A 120 -18.92 -17.55 1.90
N ILE A 121 -17.88 -17.10 1.20
CA ILE A 121 -17.20 -17.90 0.16
C ILE A 121 -16.58 -19.15 0.78
N ILE A 122 -15.89 -19.03 1.91
CA ILE A 122 -15.34 -20.19 2.63
C ILE A 122 -16.45 -21.11 3.11
N GLY A 123 -17.51 -20.59 3.72
CA GLY A 123 -18.63 -21.41 4.17
C GLY A 123 -19.22 -22.26 3.05
N GLN A 124 -19.38 -21.67 1.85
CA GLN A 124 -19.82 -22.41 0.66
C GLN A 124 -18.81 -23.49 0.23
N GLY A 125 -17.51 -23.18 0.21
CA GLY A 125 -16.46 -24.13 -0.13
C GLY A 125 -16.37 -25.30 0.86
N VAL A 126 -16.58 -25.02 2.14
CA VAL A 126 -16.58 -26.01 3.23
C VAL A 126 -17.75 -26.98 3.10
N ILE A 127 -18.96 -26.46 2.86
CA ILE A 127 -20.16 -27.30 2.71
C ILE A 127 -20.02 -28.22 1.49
N LYS A 128 -19.52 -27.69 0.37
CA LYS A 128 -19.33 -28.46 -0.87
C LYS A 128 -18.30 -29.58 -0.74
N ASN A 129 -17.25 -29.37 0.05
CA ASN A 129 -16.12 -30.30 0.18
C ASN A 129 -16.04 -30.93 1.59
N ALA A 130 -17.17 -31.04 2.29
CA ALA A 130 -17.23 -31.42 3.70
C ALA A 130 -16.56 -32.77 4.00
N GLU A 131 -16.69 -33.74 3.09
CA GLU A 131 -16.08 -35.07 3.21
C GLU A 131 -14.55 -34.97 3.20
N ILE A 132 -13.99 -34.20 2.27
CA ILE A 132 -12.55 -34.03 2.08
C ILE A 132 -11.93 -33.27 3.26
N ILE A 133 -12.62 -32.22 3.73
CA ILE A 133 -12.15 -31.36 4.82
C ILE A 133 -12.07 -32.09 6.15
N ARG A 134 -12.92 -33.08 6.40
CA ARG A 134 -12.86 -33.91 7.64
C ARG A 134 -11.52 -34.63 7.80
N TYR A 135 -10.82 -34.91 6.70
CA TYR A 135 -9.51 -35.55 6.72
C TYR A 135 -8.35 -34.55 6.91
N ILE A 136 -8.62 -33.24 6.83
CA ILE A 136 -7.61 -32.19 7.02
C ILE A 136 -7.65 -31.71 8.48
N GLY A 137 -6.67 -32.16 9.26
CA GLY A 137 -6.47 -31.68 10.63
C GLY A 137 -6.25 -30.16 10.66
N SER A 138 -6.75 -29.49 11.69
CA SER A 138 -6.58 -28.04 11.95
C SER A 138 -7.17 -27.07 10.92
N PHE A 139 -8.05 -27.50 10.02
CA PHE A 139 -8.67 -26.63 9.00
C PHE A 139 -9.37 -25.39 9.60
N ASN A 140 -10.09 -25.55 10.72
CA ASN A 140 -10.75 -24.44 11.42
C ASN A 140 -9.76 -23.42 12.00
N GLU A 141 -8.57 -23.88 12.39
CA GLU A 141 -7.51 -22.98 12.88
C GLU A 141 -6.96 -22.14 11.72
N SER A 142 -6.81 -22.72 10.53
CA SER A 142 -6.39 -21.99 9.33
C SER A 142 -7.37 -20.88 8.94
N ILE A 143 -8.69 -21.13 9.02
CA ILE A 143 -9.71 -20.08 8.81
C ILE A 143 -9.54 -18.96 9.85
N SER A 144 -9.34 -19.32 11.12
CA SER A 144 -9.20 -18.34 12.21
C SER A 144 -7.96 -17.47 12.02
N ILE A 145 -6.84 -18.06 11.59
CA ILE A 145 -5.62 -17.33 11.26
C ILE A 145 -5.84 -16.38 10.09
N ASP A 146 -6.52 -16.82 9.03
CA ASP A 146 -6.81 -15.96 7.88
C ASP A 146 -7.73 -14.79 8.23
N VAL A 147 -8.72 -14.98 9.10
CA VAL A 147 -9.56 -13.89 9.62
C VAL A 147 -8.70 -12.84 10.34
N ILE A 148 -7.78 -13.27 11.20
CA ILE A 148 -6.84 -12.36 11.90
C ILE A 148 -5.93 -11.63 10.89
N ARG A 149 -5.44 -12.33 9.86
CA ARG A 149 -4.62 -11.75 8.80
C ARG A 149 -5.41 -10.69 8.02
N ILE A 150 -6.65 -10.96 7.60
CA ILE A 150 -7.51 -10.00 6.91
C ILE A 150 -7.74 -8.76 7.76
N ILE A 151 -8.07 -8.92 9.04
CA ILE A 151 -8.28 -7.79 9.97
C ILE A 151 -7.01 -6.95 10.11
N SER A 152 -5.86 -7.59 10.38
CA SER A 152 -4.59 -6.89 10.58
C SER A 152 -4.12 -6.14 9.32
N ILE A 153 -4.23 -6.75 8.13
CA ILE A 153 -3.88 -6.14 6.84
C ILE A 153 -4.84 -4.98 6.54
N SER A 154 -6.12 -5.11 6.88
CA SER A 154 -7.08 -4.01 6.75
C SER A 154 -6.72 -2.84 7.66
N ILE A 155 -6.34 -3.08 8.92
CA ILE A 155 -6.03 -2.01 9.87
C ILE A 155 -4.76 -1.24 9.46
N ILE A 156 -3.68 -1.93 9.06
CA ILE A 156 -2.45 -1.27 8.60
C ILE A 156 -2.69 -0.47 7.32
N THR A 157 -3.46 -1.00 6.36
CA THR A 157 -3.75 -0.32 5.09
C THR A 157 -4.62 0.92 5.30
N ILE A 158 -5.66 0.84 6.14
CA ILE A 158 -6.50 1.99 6.51
C ILE A 158 -5.66 3.06 7.22
N GLY A 159 -4.80 2.67 8.16
CA GLY A 159 -3.89 3.60 8.84
C GLY A 159 -2.91 4.29 7.88
N GLY A 160 -2.33 3.54 6.94
CA GLY A 160 -1.47 4.07 5.90
C GLY A 160 -2.19 5.08 5.00
N LEU A 161 -3.40 4.76 4.54
CA LEU A 161 -4.21 5.64 3.70
C LEU A 161 -4.60 6.94 4.43
N ALA A 162 -5.01 6.84 5.69
CA ALA A 162 -5.35 8.00 6.52
C ALA A 162 -4.13 8.93 6.72
N LEU A 163 -2.94 8.36 6.90
CA LEU A 163 -1.71 9.14 7.01
C LEU A 163 -1.34 9.80 5.68
N LEU A 164 -1.45 9.10 4.55
CA LEU A 164 -1.16 9.66 3.23
C LEU A 164 -2.10 10.83 2.89
N ASP A 165 -3.41 10.71 3.15
CA ASP A 165 -4.35 11.83 2.95
C ASP A 165 -4.15 12.97 3.96
N SER A 166 -3.41 12.75 5.05
CA SER A 166 -2.94 13.84 5.93
C SER A 166 -1.72 14.57 5.38
N ILE A 167 -0.98 13.99 4.45
CA ILE A 167 0.22 14.60 3.85
C ILE A 167 -0.14 15.43 2.62
N PHE A 168 -1.08 14.95 1.80
CA PHE A 168 -1.42 15.54 0.51
C PHE A 168 -2.71 16.36 0.55
N ALA A 169 -2.73 17.49 -0.14
CA ALA A 169 -3.91 18.37 -0.18
C ALA A 169 -5.02 17.83 -1.08
N ASN A 170 -4.67 17.11 -2.16
CA ASN A 170 -5.63 16.60 -3.13
C ASN A 170 -5.40 15.11 -3.46
N THR A 171 -6.47 14.41 -3.81
CA THR A 171 -6.43 12.99 -4.18
C THR A 171 -5.68 12.82 -5.49
N TYR A 172 -5.75 13.82 -6.38
CA TYR A 172 -4.92 13.85 -7.60
C TYR A 172 -3.42 13.92 -7.28
N TYR A 173 -3.01 14.75 -6.30
CA TYR A 173 -1.63 14.78 -5.83
C TYR A 173 -1.26 13.48 -5.12
N LEU A 174 -2.16 12.88 -4.33
CA LEU A 174 -1.94 11.58 -3.70
C LEU A 174 -1.74 10.47 -4.74
N ILE A 175 -2.59 10.38 -5.77
CA ILE A 175 -2.48 9.38 -6.83
C ILE A 175 -1.20 9.61 -7.66
N GLY A 176 -0.97 10.84 -8.11
CA GLY A 176 0.22 11.17 -8.91
C GLY A 176 1.52 10.96 -8.14
N SER A 177 1.57 11.37 -6.87
CA SER A 177 2.72 11.14 -6.00
C SER A 177 2.89 9.65 -5.67
N GLY A 178 1.81 8.90 -5.47
CA GLY A 178 1.85 7.45 -5.27
C GLY A 178 2.45 6.71 -6.46
N ILE A 179 2.01 7.04 -7.68
CA ILE A 179 2.58 6.49 -8.92
C ILE A 179 4.07 6.85 -9.03
N PHE A 180 4.43 8.11 -8.78
CA PHE A 180 5.82 8.55 -8.83
C PHE A 180 6.70 7.83 -7.79
N ILE A 181 6.24 7.70 -6.55
CA ILE A 181 6.93 6.98 -5.48
C ILE A 181 7.09 5.50 -5.86
N PHE A 182 6.08 4.88 -6.45
CA PHE A 182 6.13 3.49 -6.89
C PHE A 182 7.17 3.27 -8.00
N ILE A 183 7.18 4.12 -9.03
CA ILE A 183 8.19 4.08 -10.10
C ILE A 183 9.59 4.32 -9.52
N TYR A 184 9.73 5.30 -8.63
CA TYR A 184 10.99 5.59 -7.94
C TYR A 184 11.47 4.36 -7.15
N PHE A 185 10.57 3.70 -6.44
CA PHE A 185 10.87 2.50 -5.65
C PHE A 185 11.33 1.33 -6.53
N ILE A 186 10.64 1.05 -7.64
CA ILE A 186 11.07 0.03 -8.61
C ILE A 186 12.47 0.35 -9.14
N ALA A 187 12.70 1.58 -9.57
CA ALA A 187 14.00 1.99 -10.10
C ALA A 187 15.11 1.87 -9.02
N LEU A 188 14.79 2.20 -7.77
CA LEU A 188 15.70 2.02 -6.64
C LEU A 188 15.99 0.53 -6.38
N LEU A 189 14.98 -0.36 -6.43
CA LEU A 189 15.17 -1.81 -6.31
C LEU A 189 16.10 -2.37 -7.38
N ILE A 190 15.95 -1.95 -8.65
CA ILE A 190 16.83 -2.37 -9.75
C ILE A 190 18.29 -1.99 -9.46
N ASN A 191 18.51 -0.78 -8.93
CA ASN A 191 19.84 -0.33 -8.56
C ASN A 191 20.41 -1.13 -7.37
N LEU A 192 19.56 -1.43 -6.38
CA LEU A 192 19.94 -2.20 -5.20
C LEU A 192 20.11 -3.70 -5.47
N GLN A 193 19.56 -4.26 -6.56
CA GLN A 193 19.50 -5.70 -6.81
C GLN A 193 20.87 -6.40 -6.69
N SER A 194 21.93 -5.82 -7.26
CA SER A 194 23.29 -6.38 -7.18
C SER A 194 23.87 -6.32 -5.77
N GLY A 195 23.52 -5.30 -4.98
CA GLY A 195 23.88 -5.21 -3.56
C GLY A 195 23.08 -6.17 -2.69
N LEU A 196 21.77 -6.29 -2.95
CA LEU A 196 20.83 -7.16 -2.23
C LEU A 196 21.15 -8.64 -2.46
N TYR A 197 21.48 -9.06 -3.69
CA TYR A 197 21.86 -10.44 -3.98
C TYR A 197 23.12 -10.85 -3.19
N SER A 198 24.17 -10.02 -3.21
CA SER A 198 25.37 -10.24 -2.41
C SER A 198 25.08 -10.24 -0.89
N TYR A 199 24.22 -9.34 -0.41
CA TYR A 199 23.92 -9.20 1.01
C TYR A 199 23.03 -10.33 1.58
N ILE A 200 22.03 -10.77 0.81
CA ILE A 200 21.07 -11.84 1.18
C ILE A 200 21.74 -13.21 1.15
N ASN A 201 22.63 -13.45 0.20
CA ASN A 201 23.27 -14.75 0.03
C ASN A 201 24.55 -14.93 0.87
N TYR A 202 25.26 -13.85 1.22
CA TYR A 202 26.59 -13.98 1.84
C TYR A 202 26.77 -13.30 3.20
N GLU A 203 25.99 -12.28 3.61
CA GLU A 203 26.43 -11.41 4.72
C GLU A 203 25.43 -11.14 5.85
N ASN A 204 24.10 -11.16 5.66
CA ASN A 204 23.21 -10.87 6.79
C ASN A 204 21.94 -11.71 6.85
N LYS A 205 21.95 -12.68 7.78
CA LYS A 205 20.81 -13.56 8.07
C LYS A 205 19.57 -12.76 8.53
N GLY A 206 19.76 -11.62 9.23
CA GLY A 206 18.67 -10.84 9.83
C GLY A 206 17.65 -10.27 8.83
N ILE A 207 18.10 -9.58 7.78
CA ILE A 207 17.19 -9.01 6.76
C ILE A 207 16.47 -10.11 5.98
N ARG A 208 17.17 -11.23 5.71
CA ARG A 208 16.57 -12.42 5.09
C ARG A 208 15.46 -13.00 5.98
N TYR A 209 15.64 -13.04 7.30
CA TYR A 209 14.57 -13.45 8.22
C TYR A 209 13.35 -12.52 8.18
N VAL A 210 13.55 -11.19 8.12
CA VAL A 210 12.43 -10.24 8.03
C VAL A 210 11.69 -10.38 6.68
N TYR A 211 12.43 -10.45 5.57
CA TYR A 211 11.85 -10.64 4.24
C TYR A 211 11.08 -11.96 4.14
N ASN A 212 11.69 -13.06 4.55
CA ASN A 212 11.03 -14.36 4.57
C ASN A 212 9.80 -14.33 5.46
N GLY A 213 9.89 -13.72 6.63
CA GLY A 213 8.76 -13.63 7.54
C GLY A 213 7.59 -12.82 6.97
N ILE A 214 7.85 -11.73 6.25
CA ILE A 214 6.81 -10.98 5.55
C ILE A 214 6.23 -11.82 4.40
N MET A 215 7.07 -12.47 3.59
CA MET A 215 6.60 -13.29 2.48
C MET A 215 5.74 -14.47 2.95
N GLU A 216 6.15 -15.19 3.99
CA GLU A 216 5.36 -16.26 4.58
C GLU A 216 4.06 -15.73 5.19
N TYR A 217 4.11 -14.59 5.89
CA TYR A 217 2.91 -13.95 6.45
C TYR A 217 1.90 -13.55 5.36
N LEU A 218 2.38 -13.13 4.20
CA LEU A 218 1.54 -12.78 3.04
C LEU A 218 1.20 -14.00 2.17
N ASN A 219 1.66 -15.20 2.53
CA ASN A 219 1.51 -16.44 1.75
C ASN A 219 2.13 -16.34 0.34
N GLY A 220 3.25 -15.63 0.21
CA GLY A 220 4.10 -15.58 -0.97
C GLY A 220 5.25 -16.59 -0.90
N VAL A 221 6.06 -16.70 -1.95
CA VAL A 221 7.15 -17.69 -2.04
C VAL A 221 8.29 -17.32 -1.08
N PRO A 222 8.55 -18.09 0.00
CA PRO A 222 9.57 -17.75 0.97
C PRO A 222 10.92 -18.43 0.65
N ILE A 223 11.99 -17.94 1.27
CA ILE A 223 13.33 -18.53 1.14
C ILE A 223 13.79 -19.09 2.50
N GLY A 224 13.12 -20.10 3.05
CA GLY A 224 13.46 -20.63 4.36
C GLY A 224 12.43 -21.61 4.94
N ASN A 225 12.41 -21.71 6.27
CA ASN A 225 11.51 -22.60 7.01
C ASN A 225 10.16 -21.91 7.26
N SER A 226 9.07 -22.68 7.14
CA SER A 226 7.71 -22.24 7.36
C SER A 226 7.49 -21.59 8.73
N MET A 227 6.81 -20.45 8.73
CA MET A 227 6.39 -19.71 9.91
C MET A 227 5.49 -20.54 10.83
N SER A 228 5.79 -20.45 12.12
CA SER A 228 4.91 -20.96 13.17
C SER A 228 3.65 -20.09 13.31
N LYS A 229 2.55 -20.68 13.78
CA LYS A 229 1.29 -19.98 14.07
C LYS A 229 1.49 -18.79 15.02
N LEU A 230 2.37 -18.93 16.01
CA LEU A 230 2.69 -17.87 16.97
C LEU A 230 3.34 -16.67 16.30
N GLN A 231 4.26 -16.90 15.35
CA GLN A 231 4.87 -15.83 14.56
C GLN A 231 3.83 -15.07 13.75
N ILE A 232 2.88 -15.76 13.13
CA ILE A 232 1.78 -15.12 12.39
C ILE A 232 0.98 -14.21 13.33
N ILE A 233 0.58 -14.71 14.51
CA ILE A 233 -0.16 -13.91 15.51
C ILE A 233 0.64 -12.67 15.95
N THR A 234 1.94 -12.81 16.19
CA THR A 234 2.79 -11.67 16.59
C THR A 234 2.89 -10.59 15.51
N ILE A 235 2.99 -10.99 14.24
CA ILE A 235 3.01 -10.05 13.11
C ILE A 235 1.65 -9.37 12.95
N SER A 236 0.55 -10.13 13.09
CA SER A 236 -0.80 -9.56 13.07
C SER A 236 -0.99 -8.52 14.17
N ALA A 237 -0.54 -8.80 15.39
CA ALA A 237 -0.60 -7.85 16.50
C ALA A 237 0.24 -6.60 16.21
N PHE A 238 1.45 -6.76 15.67
CA PHE A 238 2.30 -5.64 15.26
C PHE A 238 1.62 -4.77 14.19
N PHE A 239 0.99 -5.37 13.17
CA PHE A 239 0.25 -4.65 12.13
C PHE A 239 -0.96 -3.88 12.67
N ILE A 240 -1.68 -4.47 13.63
CA ILE A 240 -2.80 -3.80 14.30
C ILE A 240 -2.31 -2.58 15.08
N ILE A 241 -1.30 -2.76 15.94
CA ILE A 241 -0.74 -1.69 16.77
C ILE A 241 -0.23 -0.54 15.88
N THR A 242 0.57 -0.87 14.87
CA THR A 242 1.13 0.14 13.94
C THR A 242 0.04 0.85 13.15
N GLY A 243 -0.97 0.15 12.65
CA GLY A 243 -2.10 0.76 11.96
C GLY A 243 -2.89 1.74 12.84
N VAL A 244 -3.15 1.39 14.11
CA VAL A 244 -3.81 2.29 15.08
C VAL A 244 -2.95 3.53 15.37
N ILE A 245 -1.63 3.35 15.54
CA ILE A 245 -0.70 4.47 15.74
C ILE A 245 -0.72 5.40 14.52
N LEU A 246 -0.74 4.86 13.30
CA LEU A 246 -0.82 5.67 12.07
C LEU A 246 -2.11 6.49 12.02
N ILE A 247 -3.25 5.93 12.42
CA ILE A 247 -4.53 6.67 12.52
C ILE A 247 -4.43 7.81 13.54
N PHE A 248 -3.78 7.56 14.69
CA PHE A 248 -3.59 8.58 15.71
C PHE A 248 -2.68 9.73 15.24
N ILE A 249 -1.58 9.40 14.56
CA ILE A 249 -0.70 10.38 13.92
C ILE A 249 -1.47 11.18 12.87
N ALA A 250 -2.24 10.51 12.00
CA ALA A 250 -3.03 11.16 10.96
C ALA A 250 -4.06 12.13 11.56
N LYS A 251 -4.71 11.76 12.68
CA LYS A 251 -5.62 12.65 13.42
C LYS A 251 -4.88 13.92 13.88
N ARG A 252 -3.75 13.76 14.59
CA ARG A 252 -2.96 14.89 15.09
C ARG A 252 -2.46 15.80 13.96
N LEU A 253 -2.07 15.23 12.82
CA LEU A 253 -1.69 16.00 11.64
C LEU A 253 -2.86 16.79 11.05
N THR A 254 -4.08 16.23 11.10
CA THR A 254 -5.30 16.92 10.64
C THR A 254 -5.57 18.20 11.41
N ASP A 255 -5.40 18.15 12.74
CA ASP A 255 -5.69 19.25 13.65
C ASP A 255 -4.77 20.45 13.40
N ASN A 256 -3.55 20.18 12.96
CA ASN A 256 -2.52 21.18 12.69
C ASN A 256 -2.51 21.71 11.25
N MET A 257 -3.46 21.29 10.38
CA MET A 257 -3.53 21.79 9.01
C MET A 257 -4.02 23.23 8.98
N LEU A 258 -3.27 24.16 8.39
CA LEU A 258 -3.75 25.51 8.10
C LEU A 258 -4.49 25.54 6.76
N VAL A 259 -5.53 26.37 6.65
CA VAL A 259 -6.32 26.53 5.41
C VAL A 259 -5.43 26.99 4.24
N GLU A 260 -4.44 27.83 4.53
CA GLU A 260 -3.53 28.42 3.54
C GLU A 260 -2.66 27.39 2.82
N HIS A 261 -2.30 26.30 3.49
CA HIS A 261 -1.52 25.19 2.90
C HIS A 261 -2.36 24.23 2.06
N MET A 262 -3.68 24.38 2.01
CA MET A 262 -4.55 23.52 1.19
C MET A 262 -4.48 23.84 -0.30
N ASN A 263 -3.94 25.01 -0.66
CA ASN A 263 -3.63 25.38 -2.04
C ASN A 263 -2.28 24.79 -2.52
N GLU A 264 -1.46 24.26 -1.61
CA GLU A 264 -0.21 23.59 -1.94
C GLU A 264 -0.44 22.08 -2.10
N GLY A 265 0.17 21.43 -3.10
CA GLY A 265 -0.08 20.00 -3.36
C GLY A 265 0.33 19.05 -2.21
N ILE A 266 1.37 19.41 -1.46
CA ILE A 266 1.84 18.71 -0.24
C ILE A 266 1.73 19.71 0.91
N ILE A 267 1.03 19.34 1.98
CA ILE A 267 0.71 20.26 3.09
C ILE A 267 1.88 20.40 4.06
N LEU A 268 2.58 19.30 4.34
CA LEU A 268 3.61 19.25 5.37
C LEU A 268 5.02 19.54 4.84
N ASN A 269 5.80 20.30 5.61
CA ASN A 269 7.16 20.71 5.23
C ASN A 269 8.15 19.54 5.10
N PHE A 270 8.02 18.51 5.94
CA PHE A 270 8.91 17.35 5.88
C PHE A 270 8.71 16.50 4.61
N PRO A 271 7.49 16.09 4.24
CA PRO A 271 7.22 15.45 2.94
C PRO A 271 7.63 16.30 1.73
N LYS A 272 7.52 17.64 1.80
CA LYS A 272 8.05 18.52 0.73
C LYS A 272 9.56 18.33 0.53
N LYS A 273 10.35 18.26 1.60
CA LYS A 273 11.80 18.03 1.51
C LYS A 273 12.13 16.67 0.90
N ILE A 274 11.39 15.62 1.27
CA ILE A 274 11.54 14.28 0.68
C ILE A 274 11.21 14.31 -0.81
N ALA A 275 10.08 14.91 -1.18
CA ALA A 275 9.68 15.01 -2.59
C ALA A 275 10.72 15.77 -3.43
N GLU A 276 11.28 16.88 -2.91
CA GLU A 276 12.37 17.59 -3.59
C GLU A 276 13.63 16.74 -3.72
N PHE A 277 13.98 15.94 -2.72
CA PHE A 277 15.10 15.00 -2.81
C PHE A 277 14.85 13.92 -3.86
N MET A 278 13.66 13.31 -3.87
CA MET A 278 13.28 12.30 -4.86
C MET A 278 13.32 12.87 -6.28
N LEU A 279 12.80 14.08 -6.49
CA LEU A 279 12.84 14.74 -7.80
C LEU A 279 14.27 15.00 -8.29
N LYS A 280 15.18 15.40 -7.42
CA LYS A 280 16.60 15.60 -7.77
C LYS A 280 17.27 14.27 -8.13
N THR A 281 16.98 13.21 -7.39
CA THR A 281 17.64 11.90 -7.54
C THR A 281 17.02 10.99 -8.60
N PHE A 282 15.79 11.26 -9.03
CA PHE A 282 15.01 10.38 -9.92
C PHE A 282 15.72 10.03 -11.23
N ILE A 283 16.22 11.04 -11.94
CA ILE A 283 16.95 10.83 -13.21
C ILE A 283 18.19 9.98 -12.98
N GLY A 284 18.91 10.21 -11.89
CA GLY A 284 20.10 9.44 -11.56
C GLY A 284 19.79 7.98 -11.27
N ILE A 285 18.72 7.71 -10.53
CA ILE A 285 18.28 6.35 -10.22
C ILE A 285 17.83 5.61 -11.49
N ILE A 286 17.13 6.27 -12.41
CA ILE A 286 16.70 5.61 -13.66
C ILE A 286 17.89 5.28 -14.56
N ILE A 287 18.86 6.19 -14.69
CA ILE A 287 19.95 6.06 -15.66
C ILE A 287 21.09 5.19 -15.14
N ALA A 288 21.30 5.14 -13.82
CA ALA A 288 22.44 4.46 -13.22
C ALA A 288 22.62 2.97 -13.61
N PRO A 289 21.56 2.13 -13.72
CA PRO A 289 21.73 0.75 -14.20
C PRO A 289 22.34 0.69 -15.60
N TYR A 290 21.82 1.51 -16.52
CA TYR A 290 22.27 1.55 -17.91
C TYR A 290 23.70 2.07 -18.04
N LEU A 291 24.00 3.22 -17.45
CA LEU A 291 25.35 3.79 -17.48
C LEU A 291 26.37 2.86 -16.79
N SER A 292 25.98 2.20 -15.69
CA SER A 292 26.88 1.29 -15.00
C SER A 292 27.29 0.09 -15.84
N ASN A 293 26.33 -0.47 -16.59
CA ASN A 293 26.59 -1.60 -17.47
C ASN A 293 27.45 -1.17 -18.66
N LEU A 294 27.16 -0.03 -19.30
CA LEU A 294 27.99 0.49 -20.39
C LEU A 294 29.44 0.74 -19.93
N ILE A 295 29.63 1.30 -18.74
CA ILE A 295 30.98 1.51 -18.20
C ILE A 295 31.67 0.16 -17.95
N ASN A 296 30.96 -0.83 -17.41
CA ASN A 296 31.51 -2.17 -17.17
C ASN A 296 31.90 -2.86 -18.49
N ASP A 297 31.07 -2.76 -19.51
CA ASP A 297 31.29 -3.34 -20.83
C ASP A 297 32.51 -2.71 -21.51
N PHE A 298 32.54 -1.37 -21.61
CA PHE A 298 33.56 -0.67 -22.40
C PHE A 298 34.90 -0.51 -21.67
N TYR A 299 34.91 -0.30 -20.36
CA TYR A 299 36.14 0.04 -19.62
C TYR A 299 36.66 -1.10 -18.75
N PHE A 300 35.77 -2.00 -18.29
CA PHE A 300 36.15 -3.07 -17.37
C PHE A 300 35.98 -4.47 -17.98
N GLN A 301 35.56 -4.60 -19.24
CA GLN A 301 35.37 -5.87 -19.94
C GLN A 301 34.54 -6.88 -19.12
N ASN A 302 33.50 -6.40 -18.44
CA ASN A 302 32.65 -7.20 -17.55
C ASN A 302 33.33 -7.82 -16.33
N SER A 303 34.47 -7.29 -15.90
CA SER A 303 35.19 -7.77 -14.69
C SER A 303 34.67 -7.21 -13.36
N LEU A 304 33.77 -6.21 -13.37
CA LEU A 304 33.23 -5.68 -12.11
C LEU A 304 32.23 -6.64 -11.47
N PHE A 305 32.67 -7.31 -10.39
CA PHE A 305 31.79 -8.06 -9.49
C PHE A 305 30.68 -7.19 -8.87
N GLU A 306 29.58 -7.81 -8.47
CA GLU A 306 28.32 -7.17 -8.06
C GLU A 306 28.46 -6.02 -7.05
N LYS A 307 29.33 -6.16 -6.04
CA LYS A 307 29.59 -5.12 -5.03
C LYS A 307 30.21 -3.85 -5.64
N ARG A 308 31.12 -3.99 -6.59
CA ARG A 308 31.78 -2.85 -7.25
C ARG A 308 30.84 -2.19 -8.26
N LEU A 309 30.02 -2.99 -8.93
CA LEU A 309 29.00 -2.50 -9.84
C LEU A 309 27.91 -1.71 -9.09
N PHE A 310 27.55 -2.15 -7.88
CA PHE A 310 26.69 -1.40 -6.97
C PHE A 310 27.28 -0.04 -6.55
N LEU A 311 28.55 0.01 -6.15
CA LEU A 311 29.22 1.26 -5.81
C LEU A 311 29.26 2.22 -7.01
N LEU A 312 29.52 1.71 -8.20
CA LEU A 312 29.53 2.49 -9.43
C LEU A 312 28.16 3.09 -9.74
N ARG A 313 27.06 2.34 -9.52
CA ARG A 313 25.69 2.86 -9.62
C ARG A 313 25.45 4.00 -8.64
N ILE A 314 25.88 3.89 -7.39
CA ILE A 314 25.75 4.98 -6.39
C ILE A 314 26.48 6.23 -6.85
N ILE A 315 27.72 6.09 -7.35
CA ILE A 315 28.51 7.22 -7.86
C ILE A 315 27.77 7.92 -9.02
N ILE A 316 27.24 7.15 -9.96
CA ILE A 316 26.45 7.68 -11.08
C ILE A 316 25.22 8.43 -10.56
N ILE A 317 24.47 7.86 -9.60
CA ILE A 317 23.32 8.51 -8.98
C ILE A 317 23.72 9.84 -8.37
N ILE A 318 24.82 9.91 -7.62
CA ILE A 318 25.29 11.14 -6.96
C ILE A 318 25.63 12.22 -8.02
N ILE A 319 26.44 11.87 -9.02
CA ILE A 319 26.89 12.82 -10.06
C ILE A 319 25.69 13.36 -10.84
N THR A 320 24.82 12.48 -11.31
CA THR A 320 23.62 12.87 -12.06
C THR A 320 22.65 13.68 -11.20
N SER A 321 22.49 13.35 -9.91
CA SER A 321 21.67 14.13 -8.97
C SER A 321 22.19 15.54 -8.73
N PHE A 322 23.51 15.73 -8.79
CA PHE A 322 24.12 17.05 -8.70
C PHE A 322 23.83 17.89 -9.96
N ILE A 323 23.95 17.28 -11.14
CA ILE A 323 23.62 17.93 -12.42
C ILE A 323 22.14 18.33 -12.48
N THR A 324 21.23 17.43 -12.11
CA THR A 324 19.80 17.70 -12.08
C THR A 324 19.45 18.81 -11.10
N HIS A 325 20.12 18.87 -9.94
CA HIS A 325 19.94 19.96 -8.99
C HIS A 325 20.28 21.32 -9.61
N ILE A 326 21.39 21.42 -10.35
CA ILE A 326 21.80 22.66 -11.04
C ILE A 326 20.76 23.05 -12.11
N LEU A 327 20.32 22.09 -12.92
CA LEU A 327 19.32 22.33 -13.97
C LEU A 327 17.98 22.81 -13.40
N LEU A 328 17.48 22.16 -12.34
CA LEU A 328 16.25 22.55 -11.65
C LEU A 328 16.35 23.95 -11.03
N LYS A 329 17.52 24.32 -10.51
CA LYS A 329 17.77 25.67 -9.96
C LYS A 329 17.72 26.75 -11.04
N LYS A 330 18.29 26.48 -12.23
CA LYS A 330 18.22 27.40 -13.38
C LYS A 330 16.78 27.57 -13.88
N PHE A 331 16.02 26.48 -13.98
CA PHE A 331 14.62 26.52 -14.44
C PHE A 331 13.68 27.28 -13.49
N LYS A 332 13.87 27.14 -12.16
CA LYS A 332 13.10 27.93 -11.17
C LYS A 332 13.37 29.44 -11.28
N ARG A 333 14.58 29.86 -11.66
CA ARG A 333 14.93 31.28 -11.83
C ARG A 333 14.26 31.90 -13.07
N SER A 334 14.31 31.23 -14.22
CA SER A 334 13.72 31.74 -15.45
C SER A 334 12.19 31.90 -15.39
N LYS A 335 11.50 31.06 -14.61
CA LYS A 335 10.06 31.22 -14.37
C LYS A 335 9.72 32.46 -13.55
N LYS A 336 10.52 32.82 -12.54
CA LYS A 336 10.25 34.03 -11.75
C LYS A 336 10.35 35.29 -12.62
N GLU A 337 11.32 35.35 -13.52
CA GLU A 337 11.52 36.51 -14.42
C GLU A 337 10.35 36.74 -15.39
N LYS A 338 9.64 35.68 -15.80
CA LYS A 338 8.46 35.79 -16.69
C LYS A 338 7.15 36.25 -16.03
N TYR A 339 7.05 36.26 -14.70
CA TYR A 339 5.85 36.72 -13.99
C TYR A 339 5.99 38.15 -13.43
N TYR A 340 7.16 38.77 -13.60
CA TYR A 340 7.45 40.17 -13.21
C TYR A 340 7.74 41.08 -14.41
N LEU A 341 7.52 40.58 -15.63
CA LEU A 341 7.38 41.34 -16.88
C LEU A 341 5.91 41.23 -17.31
#